data_AF-A0A940RCF0-F1
#
_entry.id   AF-A0A940RCF0-F1
#
_cell.length_a   1.000
_cell.length_b   1.000
_cell.length_c   1.000
_cell.angle_alpha   90.00
_cell.angle_beta   90.00
_cell.angle_gamma   90.00
#
_symmetry.space_group_name_H-M   'P 1'
#
loop_
_entity.id
_entity.type
_entity.pdbx_description
1 polymer ?
#
loop_
_entity_poly.entity_id
_entity_poly.type
_entity_poly.pdbx_seq_one_letter_code
_entity_poly.pdbx_strand_id
1 'polypeptide(L)'
;MSKKDTYLNKLHLGTRASTQKNAKQLRGAQTEAEQKLWALLRNKQVKGKKFRRQHAIADYVVDFYCYECKLAIELDGNYHNSEETKEYDQARTILLNEYGITVLRFWNEEVMKEVERVLEKIGSYL
;
A
#
# COMPACT_ATOMS: atom_id res chain seq x y z
N MET A 1 -1.82 9.61 27.17
CA MET A 1 -1.42 9.08 25.85
C MET A 1 -1.13 10.25 24.92
N SER A 2 0.05 10.39 24.30
CA SER A 2 0.37 11.58 23.49
C SER A 2 -0.34 11.53 22.12
N LYS A 3 -0.55 12.70 21.48
CA LYS A 3 -1.11 12.78 20.11
C LYS A 3 -0.32 11.92 19.11
N LYS A 4 0.99 11.76 19.33
CA LYS A 4 1.89 10.93 18.50
C LYS A 4 1.60 9.43 18.69
N ASP A 5 1.35 9.00 19.93
CA ASP A 5 1.08 7.59 20.25
C ASP A 5 -0.28 7.16 19.68
N THR A 6 -1.29 8.03 19.78
CA THR A 6 -2.61 7.79 19.19
C THR A 6 -2.54 7.72 17.65
N TYR A 7 -1.72 8.56 17.02
CA TYR A 7 -1.53 8.54 15.56
C TYR A 7 -0.77 7.30 15.08
N LEU A 8 0.28 6.89 15.81
CA LEU A 8 1.04 5.68 15.50
C LEU A 8 0.19 4.41 15.67
N ASN A 9 -0.64 4.33 16.72
CA ASN A 9 -1.57 3.22 16.90
C ASN A 9 -2.61 3.15 15.77
N LYS A 10 -3.14 4.29 15.31
CA LYS A 10 -4.08 4.32 14.17
C LYS A 10 -3.42 4.02 12.83
N LEU A 11 -2.14 4.34 12.65
CA LEU A 11 -1.41 4.05 11.42
C LEU A 11 -1.18 2.56 11.22
N HIS A 12 -0.95 1.81 12.29
CA HIS A 12 -0.55 0.42 12.24
C HIS A 12 -1.69 -0.56 12.50
N LEU A 13 -2.86 -0.11 12.97
CA LEU A 13 -4.09 -0.93 13.00
C LEU A 13 -3.86 -2.35 13.56
N GLY A 14 -3.20 -2.45 14.73
CA GLY A 14 -2.93 -3.74 15.37
C GLY A 14 -1.75 -4.55 14.78
N THR A 15 -0.87 -3.92 13.99
CA THR A 15 0.26 -4.62 13.34
C THR A 15 1.15 -5.39 14.32
N ARG A 16 1.44 -6.66 14.01
CA ARG A 16 2.39 -7.50 14.77
C ARG A 16 3.85 -7.08 14.52
N ALA A 17 4.72 -7.32 15.50
CA ALA A 17 6.15 -7.02 15.38
C ALA A 17 6.82 -7.72 14.17
N SER A 18 6.38 -8.94 13.84
CA SER A 18 6.83 -9.70 12.67
C SER A 18 6.51 -8.97 11.36
N THR A 19 5.29 -8.45 11.22
CA THR A 19 4.83 -7.71 10.03
C THR A 19 5.59 -6.38 9.89
N GLN A 20 5.87 -5.69 10.99
CA GLN A 20 6.71 -4.49 10.96
C GLN A 20 8.15 -4.80 10.51
N LYS A 21 8.71 -5.93 10.95
CA LYS A 21 10.04 -6.40 10.53
C LYS A 21 10.05 -6.72 9.03
N ASN A 22 9.02 -7.42 8.54
CA ASN A 22 8.85 -7.72 7.12
C ASN A 22 8.79 -6.43 6.28
N ALA A 23 7.93 -5.48 6.66
CA ALA A 23 7.84 -4.18 6.02
C ALA A 23 9.18 -3.43 5.97
N LYS A 24 10.04 -3.55 7.00
CA LYS A 24 11.38 -2.96 6.97
C LYS A 24 12.30 -3.65 5.96
N GLN A 25 12.21 -4.97 5.82
CA GLN A 25 13.00 -5.74 4.84
C GLN A 25 12.56 -5.41 3.41
N LEU A 26 11.25 -5.37 3.13
CA LEU A 26 10.70 -5.06 1.81
C LEU A 26 11.11 -3.67 1.32
N ARG A 27 11.31 -2.69 2.22
CA ARG A 27 11.87 -1.38 1.86
C ARG A 27 13.29 -1.44 1.28
N GLY A 28 14.03 -2.52 1.51
CA GLY A 28 15.36 -2.74 0.92
C GLY A 28 15.34 -3.56 -0.36
N ALA A 29 14.20 -4.14 -0.75
CA ALA A 29 14.09 -5.12 -1.83
C ALA A 29 12.91 -4.79 -2.77
N GLN A 30 12.75 -3.51 -3.12
CA GLN A 30 11.66 -3.05 -3.98
C GLN A 30 11.87 -3.43 -5.44
N THR A 31 10.79 -3.80 -6.12
CA THR A 31 10.78 -3.96 -7.59
C THR A 31 11.04 -2.63 -8.32
N GLU A 32 11.40 -2.68 -9.61
CA GLU A 32 11.59 -1.48 -10.43
C GLU A 32 10.30 -0.63 -10.53
N ALA A 33 9.14 -1.30 -10.66
CA ALA A 33 7.84 -0.64 -10.69
C ALA A 33 7.56 0.10 -9.38
N GLU A 34 7.80 -0.54 -8.23
CA GLU A 34 7.66 0.12 -6.93
C GLU A 34 8.60 1.32 -6.77
N GLN A 35 9.86 1.19 -7.21
CA GLN A 35 10.82 2.28 -7.13
C GLN A 35 10.36 3.47 -7.99
N LYS A 36 9.90 3.20 -9.21
CA LYS A 36 9.36 4.19 -10.15
C LYS A 36 8.16 4.91 -9.55
N LEU A 37 7.15 4.18 -9.07
CA LEU A 37 5.96 4.79 -8.47
C LEU A 37 6.28 5.53 -7.17
N TRP A 38 7.18 4.99 -6.33
CA TRP A 38 7.58 5.65 -5.09
C TRP A 38 8.21 7.03 -5.33
N ALA A 39 9.03 7.16 -6.37
CA ALA A 39 9.66 8.43 -6.74
C ALA A 39 8.62 9.53 -7.04
N LEU A 40 7.43 9.15 -7.51
CA LEU A 40 6.32 10.04 -7.83
C LEU A 40 5.40 10.29 -6.63
N LEU A 41 5.15 9.28 -5.78
CA LEU A 41 4.26 9.40 -4.62
C LEU A 41 4.88 10.08 -3.40
N ARG A 42 6.21 9.98 -3.24
CA ARG A 42 6.91 10.49 -2.05
C ARG A 42 6.81 12.01 -1.92
N ASN A 43 7.20 12.52 -0.75
CA ASN A 43 7.32 13.96 -0.48
C ASN A 43 6.05 14.78 -0.74
N LYS A 44 4.86 14.15 -0.68
CA LYS A 44 3.56 14.80 -0.91
C LYS A 44 3.37 15.38 -2.32
N GLN A 45 4.07 14.84 -3.32
CA GLN A 45 4.02 15.34 -4.69
C GLN A 45 2.63 15.17 -5.34
N VAL A 46 1.86 14.14 -4.94
CA VAL A 46 0.51 13.92 -5.47
C VAL A 46 -0.51 14.58 -4.56
N LYS A 47 -1.11 15.69 -5.04
CA LYS A 47 -2.17 16.45 -4.37
C LYS A 47 -1.88 16.81 -2.89
N GLY A 48 -0.61 16.95 -2.50
CA GLY A 48 -0.22 17.25 -1.13
C GLY A 48 -0.38 16.09 -0.13
N LYS A 49 -0.75 14.88 -0.59
CA LYS A 49 -1.07 13.74 0.26
C LYS A 49 0.16 12.93 0.65
N LYS A 50 0.24 12.50 1.92
CA LYS A 50 1.37 11.73 2.42
C LYS A 50 1.20 10.24 2.15
N PHE A 51 2.03 9.70 1.27
CA PHE A 51 2.20 8.26 1.07
C PHE A 51 3.35 7.70 1.91
N ARG A 52 3.19 6.44 2.32
CA ARG A 52 4.21 5.57 2.92
C ARG A 52 4.39 4.37 2.01
N ARG A 53 5.62 3.88 1.88
CA ARG A 53 5.92 2.64 1.15
C ARG A 53 6.10 1.45 2.09
N GLN A 54 5.73 0.27 1.62
CA GLN A 54 5.80 -1.00 2.33
C GLN A 54 5.25 -0.83 3.75
N HIS A 55 3.97 -0.47 3.85
CA HIS A 55 3.32 -0.07 5.09
C HIS A 55 2.60 -1.27 5.70
N ALA A 56 2.94 -1.57 6.94
CA ALA A 56 2.33 -2.69 7.67
C ALA A 56 0.98 -2.29 8.27
N ILE A 57 -0.02 -3.13 8.03
CA ILE A 57 -1.42 -3.01 8.46
C ILE A 57 -1.87 -4.39 8.94
N ALA A 58 -2.18 -4.51 10.24
CA ALA A 58 -2.48 -5.81 10.85
C ALA A 58 -1.40 -6.86 10.49
N ASP A 59 -1.79 -7.94 9.82
CA ASP A 59 -0.89 -9.02 9.42
C ASP A 59 -0.31 -8.88 8.01
N TYR A 60 -0.61 -7.77 7.32
CA TYR A 60 -0.23 -7.53 5.93
C TYR A 60 0.73 -6.35 5.76
N VAL A 61 1.48 -6.36 4.67
CA VAL A 61 2.25 -5.21 4.20
C VAL A 61 1.68 -4.82 2.84
N VAL A 62 1.36 -3.53 2.67
CA VAL A 62 0.90 -2.97 1.39
C VAL A 62 2.00 -2.13 0.77
N ASP A 63 2.14 -2.13 -0.55
CA ASP A 63 3.26 -1.45 -1.22
C ASP A 63 3.24 0.06 -0.99
N PHE A 64 2.07 0.68 -1.05
CA PHE A 64 1.90 2.07 -0.66
C PHE A 64 0.62 2.30 0.14
N TYR A 65 0.68 3.24 1.10
CA TYR A 65 -0.46 3.62 1.92
C TYR A 65 -0.53 5.12 2.15
N CYS A 66 -1.70 5.70 1.86
CA CYS A 66 -2.09 7.05 2.26
C CYS A 66 -3.10 6.97 3.41
N TYR A 67 -2.62 7.27 4.62
CA TYR A 67 -3.46 7.24 5.82
C TYR A 67 -4.60 8.28 5.78
N GLU A 68 -4.34 9.48 5.24
CA GLU A 68 -5.31 10.57 5.18
C GLU A 68 -6.53 10.22 4.33
N CYS A 69 -6.32 9.48 3.24
CA CYS A 69 -7.37 9.07 2.31
C CYS A 69 -7.82 7.62 2.53
N LYS A 70 -7.27 6.92 3.53
CA LYS A 70 -7.43 5.46 3.72
C LYS A 70 -7.28 4.68 2.40
N LEU A 71 -6.20 4.95 1.68
CA LEU A 71 -5.94 4.36 0.36
C LEU A 71 -4.69 3.51 0.40
N ALA A 72 -4.83 2.21 0.14
CA ALA A 72 -3.73 1.29 -0.14
C ALA A 72 -3.57 1.11 -1.65
N ILE A 73 -2.32 1.01 -2.09
CA ILE A 73 -1.95 0.70 -3.48
C ILE A 73 -1.03 -0.51 -3.45
N GLU A 74 -1.28 -1.46 -4.33
CA GLU A 74 -0.41 -2.61 -4.55
C GLU A 74 -0.03 -2.77 -6.01
N LEU A 75 1.20 -3.22 -6.22
CA LEU A 75 1.77 -3.50 -7.51
C LEU A 75 1.93 -5.00 -7.63
N ASP A 76 1.27 -5.58 -8.61
CA ASP A 76 1.35 -7.01 -8.86
C ASP A 76 2.26 -7.30 -10.05
N GLY A 77 3.13 -8.29 -9.89
CA GLY A 77 3.95 -8.86 -10.96
C GLY A 77 3.39 -10.17 -11.51
N ASN A 78 2.49 -10.85 -10.81
CA ASN A 78 1.76 -12.05 -11.22
C ASN A 78 0.66 -12.37 -10.20
N TYR A 79 -0.58 -12.00 -10.52
CA TYR A 79 -1.77 -12.62 -9.94
C TYR A 79 -1.78 -14.10 -10.37
N HIS A 80 -1.05 -14.96 -9.67
CA HIS A 80 -1.15 -16.39 -9.93
C HIS A 80 -2.54 -16.85 -9.49
N ASN A 81 -3.33 -17.32 -10.45
CA ASN A 81 -4.73 -17.69 -10.30
C ASN A 81 -4.89 -19.05 -9.55
N SER A 82 -4.00 -19.36 -8.60
CA SER A 82 -4.15 -20.51 -7.72
C SER A 82 -5.25 -20.22 -6.69
N GLU A 83 -6.01 -21.26 -6.31
CA GLU A 83 -7.08 -21.17 -5.33
C GLU A 83 -6.60 -20.53 -4.01
N GLU A 84 -5.38 -20.90 -3.58
CA GLU A 84 -4.74 -20.38 -2.36
C GLU A 84 -4.45 -18.86 -2.44
N THR A 85 -4.05 -18.35 -3.62
CA THR A 85 -3.82 -16.91 -3.82
C THR A 85 -5.14 -16.14 -3.75
N LYS A 86 -6.24 -16.70 -4.29
CA LYS A 86 -7.56 -16.07 -4.25
C LYS A 86 -8.11 -15.96 -2.84
N GLU A 87 -8.03 -17.04 -2.05
CA GLU A 87 -8.54 -17.04 -0.67
C GLU A 87 -7.77 -16.07 0.21
N TYR A 88 -6.44 -16.06 0.08
CA TYR A 88 -5.58 -15.11 0.78
C TYR A 88 -5.90 -13.66 0.40
N ASP A 89 -6.12 -13.38 -0.88
CA ASP A 89 -6.48 -12.04 -1.34
C ASP A 89 -7.87 -11.59 -0.92
N GLN A 90 -8.83 -12.51 -0.86
CA GLN A 90 -10.17 -12.22 -0.36
C GLN A 90 -10.14 -11.87 1.13
N ALA A 91 -9.49 -12.71 1.95
CA ALA A 91 -9.35 -12.45 3.38
C ALA A 91 -8.65 -11.11 3.65
N ARG A 92 -7.58 -10.83 2.90
CA ARG A 92 -6.84 -9.57 2.97
C ARG A 92 -7.71 -8.37 2.59
N THR A 93 -8.45 -8.48 1.50
CA THR A 93 -9.33 -7.39 1.02
C THR A 93 -10.46 -7.12 2.00
N ILE A 94 -11.07 -8.17 2.56
CA ILE A 94 -12.11 -8.05 3.59
C ILE A 94 -11.56 -7.29 4.80
N LEU A 95 -10.41 -7.70 5.33
CA LEU A 95 -9.81 -7.08 6.51
C LEU A 95 -9.47 -5.60 6.27
N LEU A 96 -8.90 -5.25 5.11
CA LEU A 96 -8.62 -3.85 4.80
C LEU A 96 -9.91 -3.03 4.65
N ASN A 97 -10.95 -3.60 4.06
CA ASN A 97 -12.27 -2.97 3.96
C ASN A 97 -12.92 -2.74 5.32
N GLU A 98 -12.75 -3.63 6.31
CA GLU A 98 -13.21 -3.42 7.69
C GLU A 98 -12.56 -2.18 8.35
N TYR A 99 -11.31 -1.87 7.99
CA TYR A 99 -10.66 -0.61 8.40
C TYR A 99 -11.10 0.61 7.58
N GLY A 100 -11.98 0.41 6.59
CA GLY A 100 -12.43 1.41 5.63
C GLY A 100 -11.34 1.82 4.66
N ILE A 101 -10.42 0.91 4.34
CA ILE A 101 -9.30 1.16 3.43
C ILE A 101 -9.70 0.72 2.02
N THR A 102 -9.66 1.66 1.08
CA THR A 102 -9.79 1.36 -0.35
C THR A 102 -8.47 0.79 -0.86
N VAL A 103 -8.52 -0.29 -1.64
CA VAL A 103 -7.34 -0.91 -2.25
C VAL A 103 -7.38 -0.71 -3.77
N LEU A 104 -6.32 -0.12 -4.34
CA LEU A 104 -6.08 -0.09 -5.78
C LEU A 104 -4.94 -1.05 -6.12
N ARG A 105 -5.11 -1.85 -7.18
CA ARG A 105 -4.07 -2.75 -7.68
C ARG A 105 -3.72 -2.38 -9.11
N PHE A 106 -2.43 -2.38 -9.41
CA PHE A 106 -1.90 -2.12 -10.75
C PHE A 106 -0.90 -3.20 -11.12
N TRP A 107 -0.84 -3.55 -12.40
CA TRP A 107 0.24 -4.39 -12.91
C TRP A 107 1.55 -3.60 -12.96
N ASN A 108 2.67 -4.29 -12.75
CA ASN A 108 3.99 -3.71 -12.93
C ASN A 108 4.14 -3.07 -14.31
N GLU A 109 3.61 -3.69 -15.37
CA GLU A 109 3.62 -3.15 -16.73
C GLU A 109 2.87 -1.81 -16.83
N GLU A 110 1.74 -1.64 -16.13
CA GLU A 110 0.97 -0.39 -16.12
C GLU A 110 1.81 0.73 -15.51
N VAL A 111 2.49 0.48 -14.39
CA VAL A 111 3.40 1.46 -13.78
C VAL A 111 4.60 1.76 -14.67
N MET A 112 5.12 0.75 -15.37
CA MET A 112 6.28 0.92 -16.22
C MET A 112 5.95 1.66 -17.52
N LYS A 113 4.78 1.42 -18.12
CA LYS A 113 4.41 1.91 -19.46
C LYS A 113 3.37 3.03 -19.48
N GLU A 114 2.51 3.11 -18.47
CA GLU A 114 1.33 4.01 -18.43
C GLU A 114 1.24 4.75 -17.07
N VAL A 115 2.38 5.23 -16.55
CA VAL A 115 2.45 5.78 -15.19
C VAL A 115 1.55 7.00 -14.97
N GLU A 116 1.31 7.80 -16.01
CA GLU A 116 0.41 8.94 -15.98
C GLU A 116 -1.03 8.50 -15.69
N ARG A 117 -1.50 7.44 -16.35
CA ARG A 117 -2.83 6.85 -16.13
C ARG A 117 -2.96 6.27 -14.71
N VAL A 118 -1.90 5.65 -14.21
CA VAL A 118 -1.83 5.16 -12.81
C VAL A 118 -1.97 6.34 -11.84
N LEU A 119 -1.25 7.45 -12.07
CA LEU A 119 -1.33 8.65 -11.22
C LEU A 119 -2.69 9.34 -11.29
N GLU A 120 -3.31 9.42 -12.46
CA GLU A 120 -4.68 9.95 -12.61
C GLU A 120 -5.67 9.12 -11.81
N LYS A 121 -5.57 7.78 -11.93
CA LYS A 121 -6.42 6.87 -11.19
C LYS A 121 -6.23 7.06 -9.68
N ILE A 122 -5.00 7.05 -9.18
CA ILE A 122 -4.70 7.32 -7.77
C ILE A 122 -5.29 8.69 -7.37
N GLY A 123 -5.06 9.71 -8.17
CA GLY A 123 -5.55 11.07 -7.95
C GLY A 123 -7.07 11.15 -7.78
N SER A 124 -7.85 10.31 -8.48
CA SER A 124 -9.32 10.29 -8.32
C SER A 124 -9.80 9.83 -6.94
N TYR A 125 -8.94 9.23 -6.11
CA TYR A 125 -9.24 8.76 -4.75
C TYR A 125 -8.60 9.63 -3.65
N LEU A 126 -7.92 10.72 -4.02
CA LEU A 126 -7.19 11.61 -3.11
C LEU A 126 -7.87 12.96 -2.92
#